data_AF-W1XT10-F1
#
_entry.id   AF-W1XT10-F1
#
_cell.length_a   1.000
_cell.length_b   1.000
_cell.length_c   1.000
_cell.angle_alpha   90.00
_cell.angle_beta   90.00
_cell.angle_gamma   90.00
#
_symmetry.space_group_name_H-M   'P 1'
#
loop_
_entity.id
_entity.type
_entity.pdbx_description
1 polymer ?
#
loop_
_entity_poly.entity_id
_entity_poly.type
_entity_poly.pdbx_seq_one_letter_code
_entity_poly.pdbx_strand_id
1 'polypeptide(L)'
;SVLLLERAEIPGSKNLSGGRLYTHALAELLPQFHLTAPLERRITHESLSLLTPDGATTFSSLQPGGESWSVLRARFDPWLVAEAEKEGVECIPGATVDALYEENGRGCG
;
A
#
# COMPACT_ATOMS: atom_id res chain seq x y z
N SER A 1 -4.01 -12.82 19.73
CA SER A 1 -4.66 -12.88 18.41
C SER A 1 -4.79 -11.47 17.88
N VAL A 2 -4.73 -11.29 16.56
CA VAL A 2 -4.92 -10.00 15.87
C VAL A 2 -6.01 -10.20 14.83
N LEU A 3 -6.99 -9.31 14.81
CA LEU A 3 -8.08 -9.29 13.84
C LEU A 3 -7.94 -8.05 12.97
N LEU A 4 -7.98 -8.23 11.65
CA LEU A 4 -7.99 -7.18 10.65
C LEU A 4 -9.39 -7.12 10.02
N LEU A 5 -10.07 -5.99 10.17
CA LEU A 5 -11.36 -5.74 9.54
C LEU A 5 -11.17 -4.83 8.33
N GLU A 6 -11.62 -5.27 7.16
CA GLU A 6 -11.57 -4.51 5.91
C GLU A 6 -12.98 -4.32 5.37
N ARG A 7 -13.34 -3.08 5.03
CA ARG A 7 -14.66 -2.73 4.50
C ARG A 7 -14.90 -3.33 3.12
N ALA A 8 -13.88 -3.40 2.31
CA ALA A 8 -13.97 -3.89 0.95
C ALA A 8 -14.10 -5.42 0.90
N GLU A 9 -14.87 -5.97 -0.04
CA GLU A 9 -14.99 -7.43 -0.23
C GLU A 9 -13.65 -8.07 -0.62
N ILE A 10 -12.87 -7.34 -1.42
CA ILE A 10 -11.51 -7.72 -1.79
C ILE A 10 -10.58 -6.66 -1.20
N PRO A 11 -9.59 -7.03 -0.37
CA PRO A 11 -8.61 -6.09 0.15
C PRO A 11 -8.01 -5.23 -0.97
N GLY A 12 -7.97 -3.92 -0.74
CA GLY A 12 -7.47 -2.97 -1.74
C GLY A 12 -8.43 -2.53 -2.83
N SER A 13 -9.60 -3.15 -2.99
CA SER A 13 -10.57 -2.71 -4.00
C SER A 13 -11.21 -1.33 -3.69
N LYS A 14 -11.06 -0.85 -2.46
CA LYS A 14 -11.41 0.54 -2.05
C LYS A 14 -10.18 1.43 -1.87
N ASN A 15 -8.97 0.93 -2.11
CA ASN A 15 -7.75 1.70 -1.95
C ASN A 15 -7.39 2.43 -3.24
N LEU A 16 -7.33 3.77 -3.14
CA LEU A 16 -6.89 4.63 -4.23
C LEU A 16 -5.49 5.17 -3.92
N SER A 17 -4.58 5.10 -4.88
CA SER A 17 -3.27 5.74 -4.78
C SER A 17 -2.80 6.22 -6.15
N GLY A 18 -1.77 7.08 -6.15
CA GLY A 18 -1.02 7.42 -7.37
C GLY A 18 -0.18 6.26 -7.91
N GLY A 19 -0.27 5.07 -7.31
CA GLY A 19 0.36 3.85 -7.80
C GLY A 19 1.83 3.69 -7.44
N ARG A 20 2.50 4.65 -6.79
CA ARG A 20 3.91 4.50 -6.37
C ARG A 20 4.02 4.05 -4.92
N LEU A 21 4.83 3.02 -4.68
CA LEU A 21 5.18 2.48 -3.38
C LEU A 21 6.68 2.60 -3.14
N TYR A 22 7.08 3.25 -2.05
CA TYR A 22 8.46 3.24 -1.57
C TYR A 22 8.67 2.01 -0.68
N THR A 23 9.64 1.18 -1.01
CA THR A 23 9.71 -0.19 -0.46
C THR A 23 10.62 -0.32 0.75
N HIS A 24 11.23 0.76 1.24
CA HIS A 24 12.13 0.72 2.41
C HIS A 24 11.46 0.11 3.65
N ALA A 25 10.32 0.66 4.09
CA ALA A 25 9.59 0.15 5.25
C ALA A 25 9.05 -1.27 5.03
N LEU A 26 8.67 -1.59 3.78
CA LEU A 26 8.21 -2.93 3.43
C LEU A 26 9.36 -3.95 3.50
N ALA A 27 10.57 -3.57 3.09
CA ALA A 27 11.75 -4.42 3.17
C ALA A 27 12.19 -4.69 4.63
N GLU A 28 11.97 -3.74 5.54
CA GLU A 28 12.20 -3.96 6.97
C GLU A 28 11.21 -4.98 7.55
N LEU A 29 9.94 -4.92 7.14
CA LEU A 29 8.90 -5.84 7.60
C LEU A 29 8.97 -7.22 6.93
N LEU A 30 9.19 -7.24 5.61
CA LEU A 30 9.19 -8.41 4.74
C LEU A 30 10.42 -8.37 3.82
N PRO A 31 11.62 -8.77 4.29
CA PRO A 31 12.88 -8.60 3.55
C PRO A 31 12.89 -9.21 2.13
N GLN A 32 12.11 -10.26 1.90
CA GLN A 32 12.05 -10.97 0.63
C GLN A 32 10.79 -10.66 -0.18
N PHE A 33 10.06 -9.58 0.13
CA PHE A 33 8.80 -9.22 -0.54
C PHE A 33 8.92 -9.22 -2.06
N HIS A 34 10.05 -8.75 -2.61
CA HIS A 34 10.28 -8.61 -4.04
C HIS A 34 10.22 -9.93 -4.83
N LEU A 35 10.33 -11.09 -4.16
CA LEU A 35 10.22 -12.41 -4.80
C LEU A 35 8.77 -12.79 -5.14
N THR A 36 7.80 -12.27 -4.39
CA THR A 36 6.39 -12.71 -4.47
C THR A 36 5.40 -11.56 -4.63
N ALA A 37 5.75 -10.36 -4.18
CA ALA A 37 4.89 -9.19 -4.26
C ALA A 37 4.57 -8.86 -5.73
N PRO A 38 3.30 -8.52 -6.05
CA PRO A 38 2.89 -8.12 -7.38
C PRO A 38 3.29 -6.66 -7.63
N LEU A 39 4.60 -6.44 -7.72
CA LEU A 39 5.19 -5.18 -8.13
C LEU A 39 5.03 -5.03 -9.64
N GLU A 40 4.78 -3.81 -10.10
CA GLU A 40 4.72 -3.50 -11.53
C GLU A 40 6.11 -3.02 -11.98
N ARG A 41 6.26 -1.74 -12.34
CA ARG A 41 7.52 -1.17 -12.83
C ARG A 41 8.33 -0.52 -11.71
N ARG A 42 9.62 -0.86 -11.60
CA ARG A 42 10.58 -0.12 -10.76
C ARG A 42 10.72 1.32 -11.23
N ILE A 43 10.67 2.27 -10.31
CA ILE A 43 10.80 3.70 -10.62
C ILE A 43 12.27 4.07 -10.61
N THR A 44 12.84 4.26 -11.81
CA THR A 44 14.25 4.62 -12.03
C THR A 44 14.44 6.02 -12.57
N HIS A 45 13.34 6.76 -12.78
CA HIS A 45 13.35 8.12 -13.31
C HIS A 45 12.15 8.87 -12.76
N GLU A 46 12.37 10.12 -12.34
CA GLU A 46 11.36 10.99 -11.77
C GLU A 46 11.43 12.36 -12.43
N SER A 47 10.25 12.94 -12.66
CA SER A 47 10.13 14.26 -13.26
C SER A 47 9.13 15.08 -12.46
N LEU A 48 9.47 16.35 -12.26
CA LEU A 48 8.59 17.38 -11.74
C LEU A 48 8.39 18.42 -12.85
N SER A 49 7.15 18.63 -13.26
CA SER A 49 6.81 19.60 -14.30
C SER A 49 5.97 20.74 -13.72
N LEU A 50 6.40 21.98 -13.98
CA LEU A 50 5.65 23.20 -13.73
C LEU A 50 4.95 23.59 -15.03
N LEU A 51 3.62 23.68 -15.02
CA LEU A 51 2.80 23.88 -16.21
C LEU A 51 2.22 25.30 -16.27
N THR A 52 2.14 25.89 -17.47
CA THR A 52 1.33 27.06 -17.82
C THR A 52 0.28 26.64 -18.86
N PRO A 53 -0.70 27.49 -19.23
CA PRO A 53 -1.70 27.12 -20.26
C PRO A 53 -1.10 26.73 -21.62
N ASP A 54 0.10 27.22 -21.91
CA ASP A 54 0.78 27.13 -23.22
C ASP A 54 2.20 26.55 -23.14
N GLY A 55 2.64 26.07 -21.97
CA GLY A 55 4.02 25.63 -21.77
C GLY A 55 4.26 24.77 -20.54
N ALA A 56 5.49 24.25 -20.46
CA ALA A 56 5.96 23.47 -19.32
C ALA A 56 7.46 23.63 -19.11
N THR A 57 7.89 23.70 -17.85
CA THR A 57 9.29 23.54 -17.44
C THR A 57 9.40 22.27 -16.62
N THR A 58 10.27 21.35 -17.03
CA THR A 58 10.41 20.03 -16.39
C THR A 58 11.80 19.85 -15.81
N PHE A 59 11.87 19.49 -14.54
CA PHE A 59 13.09 19.01 -13.87
C PHE A 59 13.02 17.49 -13.78
N SER A 60 14.09 16.80 -14.17
CA SER A 60 14.14 15.34 -14.19
C SER A 60 15.37 14.80 -13.47
N SER A 61 15.22 13.66 -12.80
CA SER A 61 16.27 12.97 -12.08
C SER A 61 16.26 11.47 -12.39
N LEU A 62 17.43 10.91 -12.71
CA LEU A 62 17.63 9.48 -12.82
C LEU A 62 17.92 8.89 -11.44
N GLN A 63 17.28 7.77 -11.14
CA GLN A 63 17.38 7.03 -9.88
C GLN A 63 17.66 5.55 -10.18
N PRO A 64 18.84 5.17 -10.74
CA PRO A 64 19.09 3.80 -11.18
C PRO A 64 18.97 2.75 -10.06
N GLY A 65 19.28 3.14 -8.82
CA GLY A 65 19.13 2.33 -7.61
C GLY A 65 17.89 2.67 -6.78
N GLY A 66 16.90 3.36 -7.35
CA GLY A 66 15.71 3.77 -6.61
C GLY A 66 14.93 2.58 -6.04
N GLU A 67 14.62 2.62 -4.75
CA GLU A 67 13.90 1.57 -4.01
C GLU A 67 12.39 1.89 -3.95
N SER A 68 11.80 2.11 -5.13
CA SER A 68 10.35 2.32 -5.25
C SER A 68 9.81 1.72 -6.53
N TRP A 69 8.56 1.30 -6.47
CA TRP A 69 7.89 0.55 -7.52
C TRP A 69 6.52 1.14 -7.78
N SER A 70 6.03 0.99 -9.00
CA SER A 70 4.61 1.11 -9.24
C SER A 70 3.88 -0.16 -8.80
N VAL A 71 2.63 0.01 -8.34
CA VAL A 71 1.76 -1.06 -7.85
C VAL A 71 0.32 -0.79 -8.31
N LEU A 72 -0.39 -1.86 -8.62
CA LEU A 72 -1.86 -1.84 -8.70
C LEU A 72 -2.42 -2.29 -7.35
N ARG A 73 -3.07 -1.40 -6.60
CA ARG A 73 -3.58 -1.70 -5.23
C ARG A 73 -4.49 -2.93 -5.20
N ALA A 74 -5.34 -3.08 -6.22
CA ALA A 74 -6.23 -4.24 -6.39
C ALA A 74 -5.48 -5.59 -6.50
N ARG A 75 -4.19 -5.60 -6.86
CA ARG A 75 -3.33 -6.79 -6.88
C ARG A 75 -2.43 -6.87 -5.65
N PHE A 76 -1.86 -5.74 -5.26
CA PHE A 76 -0.88 -5.64 -4.18
C PHE A 76 -1.48 -5.87 -2.79
N ASP A 77 -2.64 -5.29 -2.50
CA ASP A 77 -3.20 -5.40 -1.15
C ASP A 77 -3.72 -6.80 -0.82
N PRO A 78 -4.35 -7.58 -1.74
CA PRO A 78 -4.66 -8.98 -1.46
C PRO A 78 -3.42 -9.81 -1.16
N TRP A 79 -2.30 -9.56 -1.86
CA TRP A 79 -1.04 -10.21 -1.56
C TRP A 79 -0.53 -9.83 -0.16
N LEU A 80 -0.57 -8.54 0.20
CA LEU A 80 -0.10 -8.08 1.51
C LEU A 80 -0.95 -8.64 2.66
N VAL A 81 -2.27 -8.71 2.47
CA VAL A 81 -3.17 -9.38 3.44
C VAL A 81 -2.83 -10.86 3.57
N ALA A 82 -2.59 -11.55 2.45
CA ALA A 82 -2.18 -12.95 2.51
C ALA A 82 -0.84 -13.16 3.24
N GLU A 83 0.12 -12.23 3.12
CA GLU A 83 1.33 -12.27 3.95
C GLU A 83 1.02 -12.08 5.44
N ALA A 84 0.09 -11.19 5.80
CA ALA A 84 -0.35 -11.03 7.20
C ALA A 84 -1.07 -12.27 7.75
N GLU A 85 -1.91 -12.92 6.95
CA GLU A 85 -2.60 -14.17 7.33
C GLU A 85 -1.61 -15.31 7.60
N LYS A 86 -0.51 -15.40 6.84
CA LYS A 86 0.57 -16.37 7.10
C LYS A 86 1.23 -16.18 8.46
N GLU A 87 1.28 -14.94 8.96
CA GLU A 87 1.78 -14.59 10.29
C GLU A 87 0.72 -14.74 11.40
N GLY A 88 -0.46 -15.29 11.07
CA GLY A 88 -1.51 -15.62 12.03
C GLY A 88 -2.51 -14.49 12.32
N VAL A 89 -2.54 -13.44 11.48
CA VAL A 89 -3.61 -12.44 11.51
C VAL A 89 -4.88 -13.03 10.91
N GLU A 90 -6.01 -12.88 11.59
CA GLU A 90 -7.31 -13.21 11.01
C GLU A 90 -7.83 -11.98 10.25
N CYS A 91 -8.16 -12.13 8.96
CA CYS A 91 -8.69 -11.04 8.14
C CYS A 91 -10.16 -11.28 7.79
N ILE A 92 -11.01 -10.29 8.05
CA ILE A 92 -12.43 -10.30 7.68
C ILE A 92 -12.69 -9.14 6.71
N PRO A 93 -12.73 -9.40 5.38
CA PRO A 93 -13.17 -8.42 4.39
C PRO A 93 -14.69 -8.26 4.38
N GLY A 94 -15.18 -7.20 3.74
CA GLY A 94 -16.61 -6.85 3.70
C GLY A 94 -17.19 -6.35 5.02
N ALA A 95 -16.37 -6.13 6.05
CA ALA A 95 -16.79 -5.71 7.38
C ALA A 95 -16.44 -4.23 7.61
N THR A 96 -17.46 -3.40 7.82
CA THR A 96 -17.27 -2.00 8.19
C THR A 96 -17.29 -1.86 9.70
N VAL A 97 -16.29 -1.19 10.27
CA VAL A 97 -16.29 -0.79 11.67
C VAL A 97 -17.04 0.53 11.80
N ASP A 98 -18.20 0.51 12.43
CA ASP A 98 -19.06 1.69 12.59
C ASP A 98 -18.80 2.45 13.90
N ALA A 99 -18.34 1.76 14.95
CA ALA A 99 -18.06 2.35 16.26
C ALA A 99 -17.04 1.51 17.03
N LEU A 100 -16.37 2.14 18.00
CA LEU A 100 -15.58 1.47 19.02
C LEU A 100 -16.47 1.10 20.21
N TYR A 101 -16.21 -0.04 20.81
CA TYR A 101 -16.74 -0.41 22.11
C TYR A 101 -15.87 0.21 23.21
N GLU A 102 -16.50 0.95 24.12
CA GLU A 102 -15.80 1.65 25.20
C GLU A 102 -16.28 1.20 26.58
N GLU A 103 -15.34 0.97 27.50
CA GLU A 103 -15.61 0.76 28.91
C GLU A 103 -14.78 1.73 29.75
N ASN A 104 -15.41 2.47 30.67
CA ASN A 104 -14.75 3.43 31.56
C ASN A 104 -13.85 4.45 30.83
N GLY A 105 -14.26 4.89 29.63
CA GLY A 105 -13.50 5.84 28.81
C GLY A 105 -12.30 5.23 28.07
N ARG A 106 -12.22 3.91 27.96
CA ARG A 106 -11.18 3.18 27.22
C ARG A 106 -11.80 2.33 26.12
N GLY A 107 -11.25 2.40 24.91
CA GLY A 107 -11.59 1.49 23.81
C GLY A 107 -11.18 0.05 24.14
N CYS A 108 -12.15 -0.86 24.08
CA CYS A 108 -12.02 -2.29 24.39
C CYS A 108 -12.32 -3.20 23.19
N GLY A 109 -12.73 -2.64 22.04
CA GLY A 109 -13.01 -3.36 20.81
C GLY A 109 -13.49 -2.44 19.70
#